data_AF-A0A6J0X6R7-F1
#
_entry.id   AF-A0A6J0X6R7-F1
#
_cell.length_a   1.000
_cell.length_b   1.000
_cell.length_c   1.000
_cell.angle_alpha   90.00
_cell.angle_beta   90.00
_cell.angle_gamma   90.00
#
_symmetry.space_group_name_H-M   'P 1'
#
loop_
_entity.id
_entity.type
_entity.pdbx_description
1 polymer ?
#
loop_
_entity_poly.entity_id
_entity_poly.type
_entity_poly.pdbx_seq_one_letter_code
_entity_poly.pdbx_strand_id
1 'polypeptide(L)'
;MKDQNKKVANLKHNQQLEKKKNAQLLEEVRRREDSMTDNSQHLQIEELMNALEKTRQELDATKARLAATQQSLAEKEAHLANLRIERRKQLEEILEMKQEALLAAISEKDANIALLELSASKKKKTQEEVMALKREKDRLVHQLKQQTQNRMKLLADSYEEDHRHHHHHHHHHRSPGRSQHSNHRPSPDQDDEEGIWA
;
A
#
# COMPACT_ATOMS: atom_id res chain seq x y z
N MET A 1 86.37 -36.08 -47.42
CA MET A 1 86.35 -35.29 -46.18
C MET A 1 85.76 -33.88 -46.34
N LYS A 2 86.23 -33.03 -47.27
CA LYS A 2 85.72 -31.64 -47.43
C LYS A 2 84.24 -31.54 -47.88
N ASP A 3 83.78 -32.42 -48.77
CA ASP A 3 82.38 -32.40 -49.24
C ASP A 3 81.36 -32.91 -48.21
N GLN A 4 81.80 -33.83 -47.35
CA GLN A 4 80.99 -34.34 -46.25
C GLN A 4 80.74 -33.26 -45.19
N ASN A 5 81.74 -32.41 -44.91
CA ASN A 5 81.58 -31.27 -44.00
C ASN A 5 80.62 -30.19 -44.53
N LYS A 6 80.66 -29.90 -45.84
CA LYS A 6 79.70 -28.97 -46.47
C LYS A 6 78.27 -29.51 -46.41
N LYS A 7 78.07 -30.80 -46.63
CA LYS A 7 76.76 -31.47 -46.53
C LYS A 7 76.22 -31.42 -45.09
N VAL A 8 77.07 -31.66 -44.10
CA VAL A 8 76.71 -31.56 -42.67
C VAL A 8 76.37 -30.10 -42.28
N ALA A 9 77.11 -29.11 -42.79
CA ALA A 9 76.82 -27.70 -42.55
C ALA A 9 75.47 -27.27 -43.15
N ASN A 10 75.17 -27.67 -44.39
CA ASN A 10 73.88 -27.40 -45.03
C ASN A 10 72.72 -28.08 -44.31
N LEU A 11 72.91 -29.32 -43.82
CA LEU A 11 71.89 -30.02 -43.03
C LEU A 11 71.62 -29.30 -41.70
N LYS A 12 72.67 -28.82 -41.00
CA LYS A 12 72.52 -28.03 -39.78
C LYS A 12 71.80 -26.70 -40.03
N HIS A 13 72.16 -26.00 -41.10
CA HIS A 13 71.48 -24.76 -41.49
C HIS A 13 70.00 -25.00 -41.82
N ASN A 14 69.70 -26.04 -42.59
CA ASN A 14 68.32 -26.39 -42.92
C ASN A 14 67.52 -26.80 -41.67
N GLN A 15 68.11 -27.58 -40.75
CA GLN A 15 67.50 -27.89 -39.45
C GLN A 15 67.26 -26.62 -38.62
N GLN A 16 68.15 -25.64 -38.68
CA GLN A 16 67.98 -24.38 -37.96
C GLN A 16 66.86 -23.53 -38.56
N LEU A 17 66.72 -23.52 -39.90
CA LEU A 17 65.61 -22.87 -40.60
C LEU A 17 64.27 -23.52 -40.26
N GLU A 18 64.20 -24.86 -40.28
CA GLU A 18 62.98 -25.60 -39.91
C GLU A 18 62.62 -25.39 -38.44
N LYS A 19 63.60 -25.34 -37.53
CA LYS A 19 63.35 -24.96 -36.12
C LYS A 19 62.79 -23.55 -35.99
N LYS A 20 63.30 -22.58 -36.76
CA LYS A 20 62.76 -21.20 -36.76
C LYS A 20 61.33 -21.14 -37.30
N LYS A 21 61.02 -21.86 -38.39
CA LYS A 21 59.66 -21.94 -38.92
C LYS A 21 58.69 -22.56 -37.91
N ASN A 22 59.09 -23.66 -37.26
CA ASN A 22 58.28 -24.29 -36.22
C ASN A 22 58.06 -23.37 -35.01
N ALA A 23 59.07 -22.60 -34.60
CA ALA A 23 58.92 -21.62 -33.53
C ALA A 23 57.95 -20.50 -33.91
N GLN A 24 58.02 -19.98 -35.14
CA GLN A 24 57.09 -18.97 -35.66
C GLN A 24 55.65 -19.49 -35.73
N LEU A 25 55.46 -20.75 -36.16
CA LEU A 25 54.13 -21.36 -36.22
C LEU A 25 53.52 -21.51 -34.81
N LEU A 26 54.32 -21.94 -33.83
CA LEU A 26 53.87 -22.03 -32.43
C LEU A 26 53.48 -20.65 -31.85
N GLU A 27 54.26 -19.62 -32.16
CA GLU A 27 53.96 -18.25 -31.74
C GLU A 27 52.69 -17.72 -32.41
N GLU A 28 52.45 -18.04 -33.69
CA GLU A 28 51.23 -17.67 -34.40
C GLU A 28 49.99 -18.41 -33.86
N VAL A 29 50.11 -19.70 -33.53
CA VAL A 29 49.03 -20.47 -32.88
C VAL A 29 48.69 -19.85 -31.53
N ARG A 30 49.68 -19.57 -30.68
CA ARG A 30 49.46 -18.94 -29.38
C ARG A 30 48.79 -17.57 -29.51
N ARG A 31 49.23 -16.75 -30.46
CA ARG A 31 48.61 -15.43 -30.71
C ARG A 31 47.15 -15.56 -31.16
N ARG A 32 46.82 -16.58 -31.95
CA ARG A 32 45.43 -16.85 -32.37
C ARG A 32 44.59 -17.34 -31.18
N GLU A 33 45.13 -18.21 -30.34
CA GLU A 33 44.46 -18.68 -29.11
C GLU A 33 44.17 -17.53 -28.14
N ASP A 34 45.15 -16.65 -27.91
CA ASP A 34 45.00 -15.45 -27.07
C ASP A 34 43.92 -14.51 -27.65
N SER A 35 43.92 -14.27 -28.96
CA SER A 35 42.91 -13.44 -29.64
C SER A 35 41.51 -14.03 -29.61
N MET A 36 41.36 -15.36 -29.75
CA MET A 36 40.06 -16.03 -29.64
C MET A 36 39.52 -15.97 -28.21
N THR A 37 40.40 -16.11 -27.21
CA THR A 37 40.04 -16.02 -25.80
C THR A 37 39.56 -14.61 -25.44
N ASP A 38 40.28 -13.58 -25.89
CA ASP A 38 39.92 -12.16 -25.70
C ASP A 38 38.57 -11.84 -26.35
N ASN A 39 38.35 -12.29 -27.59
CA ASN A 39 37.06 -12.12 -28.29
C ASN A 39 35.89 -12.83 -27.56
N SER A 40 36.12 -14.03 -27.01
CA SER A 40 35.10 -14.73 -26.23
C SER A 40 34.77 -14.02 -24.92
N GLN A 41 35.77 -13.43 -24.25
CA GLN A 41 35.56 -12.64 -23.04
C GLN A 41 34.80 -11.35 -23.34
N HIS A 42 35.11 -10.71 -24.46
CA HIS A 42 34.41 -9.50 -24.90
C HIS A 42 32.91 -9.77 -25.14
N LEU A 43 32.58 -10.84 -25.86
CA LEU A 43 31.19 -11.27 -26.08
C LEU A 43 30.46 -11.57 -24.75
N GLN A 44 31.12 -12.25 -23.82
CA GLN A 44 30.52 -12.56 -22.52
C GLN A 44 30.24 -11.30 -21.68
N ILE A 45 31.14 -10.32 -21.72
CA ILE A 45 30.92 -9.02 -21.06
C ILE A 45 29.74 -8.28 -21.70
N GLU A 46 29.66 -8.26 -23.03
CA GLU A 46 28.56 -7.61 -23.75
C GLU A 46 27.20 -8.25 -23.41
N GLU A 47 27.13 -9.58 -23.37
CA GLU A 47 25.93 -10.31 -22.95
C GLU A 47 25.52 -9.96 -21.51
N LEU A 48 26.48 -9.90 -20.58
CA LEU A 48 26.22 -9.51 -19.18
C LEU A 48 25.75 -8.06 -19.07
N MET A 49 26.34 -7.14 -19.84
CA MET A 49 25.89 -5.74 -19.88
C MET A 49 24.46 -5.63 -20.42
N ASN A 50 24.14 -6.37 -21.48
CA ASN A 50 22.79 -6.43 -22.04
C ASN A 50 21.78 -7.04 -21.06
N ALA A 51 22.15 -8.09 -20.34
CA ALA A 51 21.31 -8.69 -19.31
C ALA A 51 21.06 -7.70 -18.15
N LEU A 52 22.10 -7.01 -17.69
CA LEU A 52 22.00 -6.00 -16.64
C LEU A 52 21.07 -4.86 -17.05
N GLU A 53 21.18 -4.35 -18.27
CA GLU A 53 20.33 -3.28 -18.77
C GLU A 53 18.86 -3.73 -18.88
N LYS A 54 18.61 -4.97 -19.33
CA LYS A 54 17.26 -5.55 -19.32
C LYS A 54 16.69 -5.64 -17.90
N THR A 55 17.45 -6.15 -16.94
CA THR A 55 17.02 -6.23 -15.54
C THR A 55 16.73 -4.84 -14.96
N ARG A 56 17.51 -3.81 -15.33
CA ARG A 56 17.27 -2.44 -14.92
C ARG A 56 15.94 -1.91 -15.47
N GLN A 57 15.66 -2.15 -16.75
CA GLN A 57 14.39 -1.75 -17.37
C GLN A 57 13.19 -2.47 -16.74
N GLU A 58 13.32 -3.76 -16.45
CA GLU A 58 12.28 -4.53 -15.75
C GLU A 58 12.05 -4.01 -14.32
N LEU A 59 13.12 -3.63 -13.61
CA LEU A 59 13.02 -3.01 -12.29
C LEU A 59 12.28 -1.66 -12.36
N ASP A 60 12.56 -0.83 -13.36
CA ASP A 60 11.87 0.45 -13.50
C ASP A 60 10.40 0.26 -13.93
N ALA A 61 10.11 -0.72 -14.78
CA ALA A 61 8.74 -1.09 -15.15
C ALA A 61 7.95 -1.66 -13.95
N THR A 62 8.59 -2.42 -13.05
CA THR A 62 7.95 -2.92 -11.83
C THR A 62 7.70 -1.79 -10.82
N LYS A 63 8.64 -0.86 -10.64
CA LYS A 63 8.42 0.35 -9.83
C LYS A 63 7.26 1.19 -10.35
N ALA A 64 7.17 1.40 -11.66
CA ALA A 64 6.07 2.15 -12.27
C ALA A 64 4.72 1.47 -12.02
N ARG A 65 4.65 0.14 -12.20
CA ARG A 65 3.44 -0.64 -11.88
C ARG A 65 3.08 -0.56 -10.39
N LEU A 66 4.07 -0.63 -9.49
CA LEU A 66 3.84 -0.50 -8.06
C LEU A 66 3.29 0.88 -7.70
N ALA A 67 3.83 1.95 -8.27
CA ALA A 67 3.32 3.30 -8.05
C ALA A 67 1.87 3.44 -8.54
N ALA A 68 1.55 2.88 -9.71
CA ALA A 68 0.19 2.89 -10.25
C ALA A 68 -0.79 2.09 -9.37
N THR A 69 -0.39 0.93 -8.83
CA THR A 69 -1.25 0.15 -7.94
C THR A 69 -1.43 0.83 -6.58
N GLN A 70 -0.40 1.48 -6.05
CA GLN A 70 -0.50 2.29 -4.83
C GLN A 70 -1.45 3.48 -5.02
N GLN A 71 -1.38 4.17 -6.15
CA GLN A 71 -2.32 5.24 -6.47
C GLN A 71 -3.75 4.73 -6.55
N SER A 72 -3.99 3.63 -7.27
CA SER A 72 -5.33 3.03 -7.38
C SER A 72 -5.88 2.57 -6.02
N LEU A 73 -5.01 2.08 -5.12
CA LEU A 73 -5.39 1.74 -3.76
C LEU A 73 -5.84 2.98 -2.97
N ALA A 74 -5.05 4.06 -3.01
CA ALA A 74 -5.38 5.31 -2.33
C ALA A 74 -6.70 5.92 -2.84
N GLU A 75 -6.95 5.87 -4.15
CA GLU A 75 -8.22 6.30 -4.76
C GLU A 75 -9.41 5.47 -4.25
N LYS A 76 -9.24 4.14 -4.12
CA LYS A 76 -10.28 3.26 -3.57
C LYS A 76 -10.52 3.52 -2.09
N GLU A 77 -9.47 3.77 -1.31
CA GLU A 77 -9.58 4.12 0.11
C GLU A 77 -10.35 5.45 0.30
N ALA A 78 -10.01 6.46 -0.50
CA ALA A 78 -10.73 7.73 -0.51
C ALA A 78 -12.20 7.55 -0.92
N HIS A 79 -12.47 6.70 -1.92
CA HIS A 79 -13.85 6.39 -2.32
C HIS A 79 -14.65 5.69 -1.21
N LEU A 80 -14.04 4.72 -0.52
CA LEU A 80 -14.67 4.06 0.63
C LEU A 80 -14.95 5.02 1.78
N ALA A 81 -14.02 5.94 2.07
CA ALA A 81 -14.24 6.99 3.07
C ALA A 81 -15.45 7.88 2.70
N ASN A 82 -15.55 8.29 1.44
CA ASN A 82 -16.68 9.07 0.95
C ASN A 82 -18.00 8.30 1.06
N LEU A 83 -18.03 7.01 0.69
CA LEU A 83 -19.22 6.16 0.83
C LEU A 83 -19.66 6.00 2.29
N ARG A 84 -18.72 5.94 3.24
CA ARG A 84 -19.03 5.90 4.68
C ARG A 84 -19.72 7.19 5.14
N ILE A 85 -19.19 8.34 4.72
CA ILE A 85 -19.77 9.65 5.03
C ILE A 85 -21.17 9.78 4.43
N GLU A 86 -21.34 9.43 3.15
CA GLU A 86 -22.64 9.52 2.48
C GLU A 86 -23.68 8.61 3.13
N ARG A 87 -23.28 7.37 3.48
CA ARG A 87 -24.16 6.44 4.20
C ARG A 87 -24.60 6.99 5.56
N ARG A 88 -23.73 7.71 6.27
CA ARG A 88 -24.09 8.38 7.53
C ARG A 88 -25.12 9.47 7.30
N LYS A 89 -24.86 10.35 6.33
CA LYS A 89 -25.79 11.43 5.98
C LYS A 89 -27.17 10.90 5.60
N GLN A 90 -27.22 9.84 4.79
CA GLN A 90 -28.48 9.18 4.45
C GLN A 90 -29.20 8.60 5.68
N LEU A 91 -28.46 8.02 6.62
CA LEU A 91 -29.04 7.52 7.87
C LEU A 91 -29.62 8.66 8.72
N GLU A 92 -28.90 9.79 8.82
CA GLU A 92 -29.38 11.00 9.50
C GLU A 92 -30.68 11.52 8.88
N GLU A 93 -30.72 11.63 7.55
CA GLU A 93 -31.90 12.08 6.79
C GLU A 93 -33.10 11.16 6.99
N ILE A 94 -32.90 9.83 6.92
CA ILE A 94 -33.97 8.86 7.19
C ILE A 94 -34.51 8.98 8.61
N LEU A 95 -33.64 9.17 9.59
CA LEU A 95 -34.05 9.32 10.99
C LEU A 95 -34.80 10.64 11.21
N GLU A 96 -34.43 11.71 10.52
CA GLU A 96 -35.12 13.00 10.52
C GLU A 96 -36.49 12.89 9.86
N MET A 97 -36.59 12.34 8.65
CA MET A 97 -37.88 12.08 7.98
C MET A 97 -38.81 11.23 8.83
N LYS A 98 -38.30 10.22 9.53
CA LYS A 98 -39.10 9.40 10.46
C LYS A 98 -39.63 10.21 11.64
N GLN A 99 -38.83 11.14 12.16
CA GLN A 99 -39.25 12.03 13.25
C GLN A 99 -40.33 13.00 12.78
N GLU A 100 -40.13 13.62 11.61
CA GLU A 100 -41.11 14.52 10.99
C GLU A 100 -42.44 13.84 10.69
N ALA A 101 -42.41 12.61 10.15
CA ALA A 101 -43.62 11.84 9.89
C ALA A 101 -44.41 11.54 11.18
N LEU A 102 -43.72 11.21 12.29
CA LEU A 102 -44.37 10.99 13.59
C LEU A 102 -44.97 12.29 14.13
N LEU A 103 -44.24 13.42 14.03
CA LEU A 103 -44.74 14.73 14.45
C LEU A 103 -45.96 15.16 13.63
N ALA A 104 -45.94 14.96 12.31
CA ALA A 104 -47.05 15.25 11.42
C ALA A 104 -48.29 14.41 11.79
N ALA A 105 -48.12 13.11 12.04
CA ALA A 105 -49.22 12.24 12.46
C ALA A 105 -49.81 12.66 13.82
N ILE A 106 -48.97 13.08 14.79
CA ILE A 106 -49.43 13.63 16.07
C ILE A 106 -50.23 14.92 15.85
N SER A 107 -49.71 15.83 15.05
CA SER A 107 -50.37 17.10 14.71
C SER A 107 -51.72 16.88 14.02
N GLU A 108 -51.82 15.89 13.13
CA GLU A 108 -53.07 15.49 12.49
C GLU A 108 -54.09 15.00 13.53
N LYS A 109 -53.66 14.17 14.49
CA LYS A 109 -54.52 13.69 15.58
C LYS A 109 -55.00 14.84 16.46
N ASP A 110 -54.14 15.81 16.78
CA ASP A 110 -54.54 16.99 17.55
C ASP A 110 -55.55 17.87 16.80
N ALA A 111 -55.37 18.07 15.49
CA ALA A 111 -56.33 18.80 14.66
C ALA A 111 -57.70 18.08 14.61
N ASN A 112 -57.71 16.76 14.46
CA ASN A 112 -58.94 15.95 14.45
C ASN A 112 -59.66 16.00 15.80
N ILE A 113 -58.94 15.93 16.91
CA ILE A 113 -59.51 16.10 18.26
C ILE A 113 -60.16 17.47 18.39
N ALA A 114 -59.45 18.55 18.04
CA ALA A 114 -59.97 19.91 18.12
C ALA A 114 -61.24 20.09 17.27
N LEU A 115 -61.24 19.56 16.04
CA LEU A 115 -62.40 19.64 15.15
C LEU A 115 -63.61 18.91 15.73
N LEU A 116 -63.44 17.69 16.27
CA LEU A 116 -64.54 16.92 16.88
C LEU A 116 -65.06 17.57 18.16
N GLU A 117 -64.17 18.11 18.99
CA GLU A 117 -64.53 18.82 20.22
C GLU A 117 -65.32 20.12 19.92
N LEU A 118 -65.01 20.82 18.83
CA LEU A 118 -65.73 22.02 18.40
C LEU A 118 -67.06 21.72 17.67
N SER A 119 -67.09 20.68 16.82
CA SER A 119 -68.22 20.43 15.90
C SER A 119 -69.34 19.55 16.47
N ALA A 120 -69.05 18.68 17.44
CA ALA A 120 -69.99 17.65 17.88
C ALA A 120 -70.15 17.59 19.41
N SER A 121 -70.53 18.74 19.98
CA SER A 121 -70.82 18.91 21.40
C SER A 121 -71.77 17.83 21.96
N LYS A 122 -71.26 17.04 22.91
CA LYS A 122 -71.99 16.11 23.79
C LYS A 122 -72.67 14.89 23.16
N LYS A 123 -72.33 14.53 21.91
CA LYS A 123 -72.75 13.23 21.35
C LYS A 123 -71.86 12.11 21.91
N LYS A 124 -72.46 11.09 22.52
CA LYS A 124 -71.74 9.93 23.10
C LYS A 124 -70.73 9.31 22.12
N LYS A 125 -71.15 9.11 20.86
CA LYS A 125 -70.31 8.55 19.80
C LYS A 125 -69.08 9.42 19.49
N THR A 126 -69.25 10.75 19.45
CA THR A 126 -68.14 11.70 19.26
C THR A 126 -67.17 11.65 20.43
N GLN A 127 -67.67 11.57 21.66
CA GLN A 127 -66.82 11.50 22.85
C GLN A 127 -65.99 10.21 22.87
N GLU A 128 -66.57 9.08 22.45
CA GLU A 128 -65.85 7.82 22.29
C GLU A 128 -64.72 7.92 21.24
N GLU A 129 -65.00 8.57 20.10
CA GLU A 129 -64.02 8.81 19.04
C GLU A 129 -62.87 9.73 19.50
N VAL A 130 -63.19 10.82 20.21
CA VAL A 130 -62.18 11.70 20.81
C VAL A 130 -61.29 10.93 21.80
N MET A 131 -61.87 10.07 22.64
CA MET A 131 -61.08 9.23 23.54
C MET A 131 -60.20 8.22 22.79
N ALA A 132 -60.67 7.66 21.67
CA ALA A 132 -59.88 6.78 20.82
C ALA A 132 -58.68 7.52 20.19
N LEU A 133 -58.91 8.71 19.63
CA LEU A 133 -57.87 9.55 19.05
C LEU A 133 -56.82 9.98 20.09
N LYS A 134 -57.23 10.31 21.32
CA LYS A 134 -56.30 10.62 22.41
C LYS A 134 -55.39 9.44 22.73
N ARG A 135 -55.94 8.22 22.82
CA ARG A 135 -55.14 7.00 23.05
C ARG A 135 -54.17 6.72 21.89
N GLU A 136 -54.60 6.94 20.66
CA GLU A 136 -53.75 6.76 19.48
C GLU A 136 -52.61 7.79 19.46
N LYS A 137 -52.91 9.05 19.76
CA LYS A 137 -51.90 10.10 19.92
C LYS A 137 -50.87 9.74 20.99
N ASP A 138 -51.30 9.26 22.15
CA ASP A 138 -50.39 8.88 23.23
C ASP A 138 -49.42 7.76 22.79
N ARG A 139 -49.89 6.82 21.96
CA ARG A 139 -49.04 5.79 21.34
C ARG A 139 -48.01 6.40 20.39
N LEU A 140 -48.43 7.34 19.52
CA LEU A 140 -47.52 8.03 18.61
C LEU A 140 -46.47 8.87 19.36
N VAL A 141 -46.87 9.56 20.42
CA VAL A 141 -45.95 10.32 21.29
C VAL A 141 -44.95 9.39 21.97
N HIS A 142 -45.38 8.21 22.41
CA HIS A 142 -44.47 7.22 22.97
C HIS A 142 -43.47 6.71 21.92
N GLN A 143 -43.92 6.43 20.70
CA GLN A 143 -43.06 6.06 19.58
C GLN A 143 -42.05 7.15 19.22
N LEU A 144 -42.46 8.43 19.23
CA LEU A 144 -41.59 9.56 18.97
C LEU A 144 -40.48 9.67 20.03
N LYS A 145 -40.83 9.52 21.32
CA LYS A 145 -39.84 9.51 22.42
C LYS A 145 -38.83 8.39 22.25
N GLN A 146 -39.30 7.18 21.95
CA GLN A 146 -38.44 6.03 21.73
C GLN A 146 -37.53 6.23 20.49
N GLN A 147 -38.08 6.75 19.39
CA GLN A 147 -37.32 7.06 18.19
C GLN A 147 -36.24 8.11 18.45
N THR A 148 -36.55 9.16 19.22
CA THR A 148 -35.59 10.21 19.58
C THR A 148 -34.43 9.65 20.41
N GLN A 149 -34.73 8.80 21.40
CA GLN A 149 -33.70 8.13 22.20
C GLN A 149 -32.82 7.19 21.35
N ASN A 150 -33.44 6.40 20.46
CA ASN A 150 -32.71 5.52 19.57
C ASN A 150 -31.83 6.29 18.57
N ARG A 151 -32.32 7.42 18.04
CA ARG A 151 -31.55 8.31 17.16
C ARG A 151 -30.31 8.82 17.87
N MET A 152 -30.44 9.34 19.09
CA MET A 152 -29.29 9.83 19.87
C MET A 152 -28.24 8.74 20.10
N LYS A 153 -28.68 7.52 20.44
CA LYS A 153 -27.76 6.40 20.68
C LYS A 153 -26.99 6.02 19.41
N LEU A 154 -27.68 5.88 18.28
CA LEU A 154 -27.04 5.51 17.01
C LEU A 154 -26.07 6.57 16.50
N LEU A 155 -26.40 7.86 16.70
CA LEU A 155 -25.49 8.94 16.33
C LEU A 155 -24.23 8.90 17.20
N ALA A 156 -24.36 8.70 18.52
CA ALA A 156 -23.21 8.57 19.42
C ALA A 156 -22.29 7.40 19.01
N ASP A 157 -22.86 6.22 18.75
CA ASP A 157 -22.11 5.03 18.36
C ASP A 157 -21.37 5.24 17.01
N SER A 158 -21.95 6.01 16.09
CA SER A 158 -21.39 6.29 14.76
C SER A 158 -20.18 7.24 14.78
N TYR A 159 -20.10 8.16 15.75
CA TYR A 159 -18.95 9.07 15.89
C TYR A 159 -17.73 8.36 16.50
N GLU A 160 -17.94 7.44 17.44
CA GLU A 160 -16.84 6.67 18.04
C GLU A 160 -16.12 5.77 17.03
N GLU A 161 -16.86 5.13 16.13
CA GLU A 161 -16.30 4.25 15.09
C GLU A 161 -15.38 5.00 14.13
N ASP A 162 -15.74 6.23 13.77
CA ASP A 162 -14.93 7.09 12.92
C ASP A 162 -13.63 7.55 13.58
N HIS A 163 -13.67 7.87 14.87
CA HIS A 163 -12.49 8.29 15.62
C HIS A 163 -11.48 7.13 15.71
N ARG A 164 -11.97 5.89 15.81
CA ARG A 164 -11.13 4.69 15.75
C ARG A 164 -10.52 4.48 14.36
N HIS A 165 -11.26 4.75 13.28
CA HIS A 165 -10.76 4.61 11.91
C HIS A 165 -9.76 5.71 11.50
N HIS A 166 -9.95 6.95 11.94
CA HIS A 166 -9.00 8.04 11.65
C HIS A 166 -7.67 7.86 12.40
N HIS A 167 -7.68 7.29 13.60
CA HIS A 167 -6.44 6.96 14.33
C HIS A 167 -5.66 5.79 13.72
N HIS A 168 -6.31 4.82 13.08
CA HIS A 168 -5.60 3.75 12.37
C HIS A 168 -4.96 4.21 11.07
N HIS A 169 -5.57 5.15 10.34
CA HIS A 169 -4.99 5.66 9.08
C HIS A 169 -3.81 6.63 9.27
N HIS A 170 -3.63 7.23 10.45
CA HIS A 170 -2.49 8.12 10.73
C HIS A 170 -1.16 7.40 11.04
N HIS A 171 -1.16 6.08 11.28
CA HIS A 171 0.06 5.35 11.64
C HIS A 171 0.83 4.73 10.47
N HIS A 172 0.35 4.81 9.23
CA HIS A 172 0.99 4.15 8.08
C HIS A 172 1.82 5.04 7.14
N HIS A 173 2.00 6.33 7.47
CA HIS A 173 2.94 7.19 6.75
C HIS A 173 4.26 7.40 7.51
N ARG A 174 4.95 6.31 7.88
CA ARG A 174 6.39 6.40 8.15
C ARG A 174 7.13 5.87 6.93
N SER A 175 7.59 6.78 6.07
CA SER A 175 8.58 6.47 5.03
C SER A 175 9.74 5.68 5.65
N PRO A 176 10.26 4.62 5.00
CA PRO A 176 11.43 3.92 5.52
C PRO A 176 12.63 4.86 5.42
N GLY A 177 13.03 5.37 6.58
CA GLY A 177 14.21 6.21 6.75
C GLY A 177 15.45 5.49 6.23
N ARG A 178 16.11 6.17 5.29
CA ARG A 178 17.53 6.09 4.98
C ARG A 178 18.35 5.61 6.19
N SER A 179 18.99 4.45 6.07
CA SER A 179 19.95 3.94 7.04
C SER A 179 21.17 4.87 7.07
N GLN A 180 21.26 5.72 8.10
CA GLN A 180 22.52 6.34 8.48
C GLN A 180 23.38 5.27 9.15
N HIS A 181 24.43 4.84 8.47
CA HIS A 181 25.49 4.06 9.10
C HIS A 181 26.19 4.94 10.15
N SER A 182 25.95 4.65 11.43
CA SER A 182 26.77 5.14 12.54
C SER A 182 28.00 4.24 12.64
N ASN A 183 29.17 4.79 12.28
CA ASN A 183 30.46 4.18 12.56
C ASN A 183 30.62 4.01 14.07
N HIS A 184 30.48 2.78 14.57
CA HIS A 184 30.95 2.41 15.91
C HIS A 184 32.41 2.00 15.84
N ARG A 185 33.25 2.84 16.44
CA ARG A 185 34.61 2.52 16.87
C ARG A 185 34.48 1.98 18.30
N PRO A 186 34.89 0.73 18.62
CA PRO A 186 35.02 0.32 20.01
C PRO A 186 36.33 0.87 20.58
N SER A 187 36.24 1.54 21.73
CA SER A 187 37.39 1.85 22.57
C SER A 187 37.61 0.68 23.52
N PRO A 188 38.82 0.11 23.63
CA PRO A 188 39.17 -0.77 24.74
C PRO A 188 39.71 0.08 25.91
N ASP A 189 39.88 -0.57 27.05
CA ASP A 189 40.55 -0.12 28.28
C ASP A 189 39.67 0.58 29.32
N GLN A 190 38.94 -0.25 30.09
CA GLN A 190 38.86 -0.09 31.53
C GLN A 190 38.96 -1.49 32.15
N ASP A 191 40.19 -1.91 32.44
CA ASP A 191 40.44 -2.97 33.40
C ASP A 191 40.50 -2.32 34.78
N ASP A 192 39.61 -2.80 35.64
CA ASP A 192 39.57 -2.56 37.07
C ASP A 192 40.83 -3.15 37.72
N GLU A 193 41.65 -2.31 38.38
CA GLU A 193 42.56 -2.80 39.42
C GLU A 193 42.25 -2.10 40.74
N GLU A 194 41.78 -2.94 41.65
CA GLU A 194 41.70 -2.74 43.09
C GLU A 194 43.07 -2.37 43.69
N GLY A 195 43.06 -1.47 44.65
CA GLY A 195 43.92 -1.61 45.83
C GLY A 195 44.85 -0.45 46.17
N ILE A 196 44.99 -0.30 47.50
CA ILE A 196 46.11 0.30 48.25
C ILE A 196 46.16 1.85 48.16
N TRP A 197 45.98 2.65 49.22
CA TRP A 197 46.65 2.75 50.53
C TRP A 197 45.71 3.55 51.48
N ALA A 198 45.53 3.18 52.75
CA ALA A 198 46.30 3.63 53.93
C ALA A 198 46.42 5.16 54.07
#